data_AF-A0A504YQM6-F1
#
_entry.id   AF-A0A504YQM6-F1
#
_cell.length_a   1.000
_cell.length_b   1.000
_cell.length_c   1.000
_cell.angle_alpha   90.00
_cell.angle_beta   90.00
_cell.angle_gamma   90.00
#
_symmetry.space_group_name_H-M   'P 1'
#
loop_
_entity.id
_entity.type
_entity.pdbx_description
1 polymer ?
#
loop_
_entity_poly.entity_id
_entity_poly.type
_entity_poly.pdbx_seq_one_letter_code
_entity_poly.pdbx_strand_id
1 'polypeptide(L)'
;MEFLTAVIGYVLFCLALLFLYRFRDSPLLRPISRLCTVCTTLTGRLLPIYLRQLIEHGITWLLFERHCLYQVLYVVLVLVGHAVLITDVIAQLYRFSVVENHLFVGIASLLCNGLCYALVCLTDPGVINSRNLPAYAQIYPYDGVFYKDKQCSRCMHQLPARSKHCARCDQCVFRFDHHCVWTNCCIGGLNHAHFLFFLVSLVVMVVNAAWLSFRVLHSYTVREGLWYAQYVGINDQLHPMDWSTLIQHLFMTFPRVVSMAVILSSVSTVLLVYFVHHVRLVLRNQTAYEYDRSRALTAVHHHMTSSLASGYPRLKNPYKPVPGGSTWFYNRGLWANLYEVFGNETKNSLRDFRRRLPVQMEFKTR
;
A
#
# COMPACT_ATOMS: atom_id res chain seq x y z
N MET A 1 -15.75 9.27 -29.49
CA MET A 1 -15.12 10.48 -28.91
C MET A 1 -15.21 10.56 -27.38
N GLU A 2 -16.30 10.14 -26.71
CA GLU A 2 -16.41 10.30 -25.25
C GLU A 2 -15.60 9.31 -24.40
N PHE A 3 -15.43 8.06 -24.86
CA PHE A 3 -14.77 7.01 -24.06
C PHE A 3 -13.24 7.08 -24.07
N LEU A 4 -12.59 7.34 -25.21
CA LEU A 4 -11.14 7.57 -25.26
C LEU A 4 -10.77 8.74 -24.34
N THR A 5 -11.62 9.78 -24.32
CA THR A 5 -11.50 10.92 -23.40
C THR A 5 -11.70 10.50 -21.95
N ALA A 6 -12.63 9.58 -21.65
CA ALA A 6 -12.82 9.04 -20.30
C ALA A 6 -11.66 8.15 -19.83
N VAL A 7 -11.09 7.31 -20.70
CA VAL A 7 -9.92 6.47 -20.40
C VAL A 7 -8.67 7.32 -20.24
N ILE A 8 -8.43 8.27 -21.15
CA ILE A 8 -7.35 9.26 -21.01
C ILE A 8 -7.56 10.06 -19.73
N GLY A 9 -8.79 10.50 -19.45
CA GLY A 9 -9.14 11.21 -18.21
C GLY A 9 -8.85 10.38 -16.95
N TYR A 10 -9.20 9.10 -16.95
CA TYR A 10 -8.92 8.18 -15.83
C TYR A 10 -7.42 7.95 -15.65
N VAL A 11 -6.68 7.68 -16.74
CA VAL A 11 -5.22 7.49 -16.70
C VAL A 11 -4.53 8.76 -16.24
N LEU A 12 -4.90 9.93 -16.78
CA LEU A 12 -4.39 11.23 -16.36
C LEU A 12 -4.76 11.51 -14.90
N PHE A 13 -5.94 11.13 -14.44
CA PHE A 13 -6.35 11.26 -13.03
C PHE A 13 -5.49 10.38 -12.12
N CYS A 14 -5.25 9.11 -12.48
CA CYS A 14 -4.36 8.23 -11.72
C CYS A 14 -2.91 8.76 -11.69
N LEU A 15 -2.40 9.25 -12.83
CA LEU A 15 -1.08 9.88 -12.92
C LEU A 15 -1.02 11.18 -12.11
N ALA A 16 -2.09 11.99 -12.12
CA ALA A 16 -2.20 13.20 -11.33
C ALA A 16 -2.23 12.89 -9.83
N LEU A 17 -2.96 11.87 -9.39
CA LEU A 17 -2.95 11.42 -7.99
C LEU A 17 -1.55 10.95 -7.55
N LEU A 18 -0.85 10.21 -8.41
CA LEU A 18 0.53 9.78 -8.16
C LEU A 18 1.50 10.98 -8.10
N PHE A 19 1.33 11.95 -8.99
CA PHE A 19 2.09 13.20 -9.00
C PHE A 19 1.82 14.04 -7.74
N LEU A 20 0.55 14.26 -7.40
CA LEU A 20 0.13 14.99 -6.21
C LEU A 20 0.63 14.31 -4.93
N TYR A 21 0.57 12.98 -4.86
CA TYR A 21 1.12 12.23 -3.74
C TYR A 21 2.64 12.39 -3.63
N ARG A 22 3.36 12.27 -4.76
CA ARG A 22 4.82 12.37 -4.81
C ARG A 22 5.34 13.76 -4.47
N PHE A 23 4.62 14.81 -4.90
CA PHE A 23 5.03 16.21 -4.79
C PHE A 23 4.22 16.99 -3.75
N ARG A 24 3.42 16.33 -2.90
CA ARG A 24 2.51 16.96 -1.93
C ARG A 24 3.16 18.07 -1.11
N ASP A 25 4.42 17.87 -0.74
CA ASP A 25 5.17 18.79 0.13
C ASP A 25 6.06 19.78 -0.66
N SER A 26 5.99 19.76 -2.00
CA SER A 26 6.76 20.65 -2.88
C SER A 26 6.18 22.07 -2.89
N PRO A 27 7.03 23.11 -3.05
CA PRO A 27 6.56 24.49 -3.15
C PRO A 27 5.63 24.74 -4.35
N LEU A 28 5.72 23.93 -5.40
CA LEU A 28 4.89 23.99 -6.61
C LEU A 28 3.42 23.62 -6.38
N LEU A 29 3.12 22.71 -5.45
CA LEU A 29 1.74 22.26 -5.16
C LEU A 29 1.09 23.01 -3.98
N ARG A 30 1.81 23.94 -3.33
CA ARG A 30 1.25 24.85 -2.31
C ARG A 30 0.01 25.63 -2.75
N PRO A 31 -0.10 26.19 -3.98
CA PRO A 31 -1.31 26.87 -4.41
C PRO A 31 -2.52 25.93 -4.53
N ILE A 32 -2.35 24.69 -4.99
CA ILE A 32 -3.42 23.68 -5.06
C ILE A 32 -3.85 23.27 -3.65
N SER A 33 -2.91 23.04 -2.74
CA SER A 33 -3.21 22.79 -1.33
C SER A 33 -4.00 23.96 -0.72
N ARG A 34 -3.59 25.21 -0.96
CA ARG A 34 -4.33 26.41 -0.52
C ARG A 34 -5.72 26.48 -1.15
N LEU A 35 -5.87 26.16 -2.43
CA LEU A 35 -7.16 26.14 -3.13
C LEU A 35 -8.10 25.09 -2.54
N CYS A 36 -7.60 23.87 -2.28
CA CYS A 36 -8.34 22.84 -1.57
C CYS A 36 -8.76 23.31 -0.17
N THR A 37 -7.87 23.99 0.57
CA THR A 37 -8.20 24.58 1.88
C THR A 37 -9.25 25.67 1.76
N VAL A 38 -9.19 26.54 0.75
CA VAL A 38 -10.20 27.58 0.50
C VAL A 38 -11.54 26.95 0.11
N CYS A 39 -11.54 25.94 -0.75
CA CYS A 39 -12.74 25.19 -1.14
C CYS A 39 -13.37 24.45 0.05
N THR A 40 -12.58 23.81 0.93
CA THR A 40 -13.10 23.20 2.17
C THR A 40 -13.60 24.25 3.16
N THR A 41 -12.99 25.44 3.20
CA THR A 41 -13.47 26.56 4.03
C THR A 41 -14.77 27.15 3.50
N LEU A 42 -14.93 27.27 2.16
CA LEU A 42 -16.13 27.78 1.50
C LEU A 42 -17.29 26.78 1.58
N THR A 43 -17.06 25.50 1.29
CA THR A 43 -18.06 24.44 1.51
C THR A 43 -18.44 24.34 2.99
N GLY A 44 -17.48 24.54 3.90
CA GLY A 44 -17.73 24.63 5.35
C GLY A 44 -18.56 25.83 5.81
N ARG A 45 -18.69 26.89 4.99
CA ARG A 45 -19.59 28.04 5.25
C ARG A 45 -21.00 27.84 4.69
N LEU A 46 -21.16 26.98 3.67
CA LEU A 46 -22.44 26.68 3.04
C LEU A 46 -23.16 25.48 3.68
N LEU A 47 -22.42 24.53 4.23
CA LEU A 47 -23.00 23.37 4.91
C LEU A 47 -23.41 23.71 6.36
N PRO A 48 -24.62 23.33 6.81
CA PRO A 48 -24.97 23.38 8.22
C PRO A 48 -23.97 22.61 9.07
N ILE A 49 -23.61 23.15 10.24
CA ILE A 49 -22.61 22.57 11.16
C ILE A 49 -22.93 21.11 11.49
N TYR A 50 -24.21 20.77 11.67
CA TYR A 50 -24.67 19.40 11.90
C TYR A 50 -24.34 18.46 10.73
N LEU A 51 -24.63 18.87 9.49
CA LEU A 51 -24.37 18.06 8.31
C LEU A 51 -22.86 17.85 8.13
N ARG A 52 -22.07 18.89 8.39
CA ARG A 52 -20.61 18.81 8.36
C ARG A 52 -20.07 17.84 9.40
N GLN A 53 -20.54 17.92 10.64
CA GLN A 53 -20.16 16.99 11.70
C GLN A 53 -20.55 15.56 11.36
N LEU A 54 -21.73 15.34 10.77
CA LEU A 54 -22.20 14.02 10.37
C LEU A 54 -21.37 13.45 9.20
N ILE A 55 -21.01 14.28 8.23
CA ILE A 55 -20.10 13.90 7.13
C ILE A 55 -18.69 13.64 7.66
N GLU A 56 -18.13 14.52 8.49
CA GLU A 56 -16.81 14.33 9.08
C GLU A 56 -16.78 13.08 9.96
N HIS A 57 -17.83 12.82 10.75
CA HIS A 57 -17.96 11.62 11.55
C HIS A 57 -18.10 10.37 10.66
N GLY A 58 -18.96 10.41 9.63
CA GLY A 58 -19.12 9.31 8.68
C GLY A 58 -17.84 9.00 7.89
N ILE A 59 -17.10 10.03 7.47
CA ILE A 59 -15.79 9.88 6.81
C ILE A 59 -14.75 9.33 7.80
N THR A 60 -14.75 9.83 9.04
CA THR A 60 -13.82 9.38 10.07
C THR A 60 -14.06 7.92 10.42
N TRP A 61 -15.32 7.57 10.61
CA TRP A 61 -15.79 6.20 10.83
C TRP A 61 -15.41 5.30 9.64
N LEU A 62 -15.77 5.67 8.41
CA LEU A 62 -15.51 4.84 7.24
C LEU A 62 -14.02 4.67 6.92
N LEU A 63 -13.21 5.75 6.97
CA LEU A 63 -11.82 5.75 6.50
C LEU A 63 -10.79 5.50 7.61
N PHE A 64 -11.11 5.76 8.88
CA PHE A 64 -10.14 5.78 9.97
C PHE A 64 -10.45 4.80 11.10
N GLU A 65 -11.70 4.36 11.28
CA GLU A 65 -12.03 3.30 12.23
C GLU A 65 -11.74 1.90 11.65
N ARG A 66 -11.70 0.92 12.55
CA ARG A 66 -11.36 -0.45 12.24
C ARG A 66 -12.62 -1.23 11.85
N HIS A 67 -12.78 -1.57 10.57
CA HIS A 67 -13.92 -2.35 10.07
C HIS A 67 -13.47 -3.47 9.12
N CYS A 68 -14.19 -4.58 9.10
CA CYS A 68 -13.96 -5.69 8.16
C CYS A 68 -14.37 -5.35 6.71
N LEU A 69 -15.03 -4.20 6.48
CA LEU A 69 -15.54 -3.77 5.19
C LEU A 69 -14.45 -3.78 4.11
N TYR A 70 -13.24 -3.32 4.42
CA TYR A 70 -12.12 -3.34 3.48
C TYR A 70 -11.64 -4.76 3.13
N GLN A 71 -11.78 -5.72 4.04
CA GLN A 71 -11.46 -7.13 3.77
C GLN A 71 -12.52 -7.75 2.88
N VAL A 72 -13.81 -7.50 3.17
CA VAL A 72 -14.92 -7.93 2.33
C VAL A 72 -14.80 -7.34 0.93
N LEU A 73 -14.55 -6.03 0.83
CA LEU A 73 -14.35 -5.34 -0.44
C LEU A 73 -13.18 -5.95 -1.23
N TYR A 74 -12.05 -6.21 -0.58
CA TYR A 74 -10.92 -6.87 -1.22
C TYR A 74 -11.28 -8.25 -1.76
N VAL A 75 -11.92 -9.11 -0.96
CA VAL A 75 -12.33 -10.46 -1.40
C VAL A 75 -13.30 -10.38 -2.57
N VAL A 76 -14.31 -9.49 -2.51
CA VAL A 76 -15.26 -9.27 -3.60
C VAL A 76 -14.55 -8.82 -4.89
N LEU A 77 -13.64 -7.84 -4.81
CA LEU A 77 -12.90 -7.35 -5.96
C LEU A 77 -12.05 -8.46 -6.62
N VAL A 78 -11.36 -9.27 -5.81
CA VAL A 78 -10.55 -10.38 -6.31
C VAL A 78 -11.42 -11.45 -6.97
N LEU A 79 -12.52 -11.84 -6.36
CA LEU A 79 -13.42 -12.87 -6.89
C LEU A 79 -14.14 -12.41 -8.16
N VAL A 80 -14.67 -11.18 -8.18
CA VAL A 80 -15.30 -10.60 -9.38
C VAL A 80 -14.29 -10.44 -10.50
N GLY A 81 -13.07 -9.96 -10.20
CA GLY A 81 -11.99 -9.86 -11.18
C GLY A 81 -11.60 -11.21 -11.79
N HIS A 82 -11.56 -12.28 -11.00
CA HIS A 82 -11.30 -13.63 -11.49
C HIS A 82 -12.47 -14.22 -12.26
N ALA A 83 -13.71 -13.93 -11.86
CA ALA A 83 -14.89 -14.33 -12.62
C ALA A 83 -14.82 -13.75 -14.04
N VAL A 84 -14.58 -12.44 -14.17
CA VAL A 84 -14.40 -11.79 -15.48
C VAL A 84 -13.18 -12.35 -16.22
N LEU A 85 -12.05 -12.59 -15.55
CA LEU A 85 -10.88 -13.21 -16.17
C LEU A 85 -11.23 -14.56 -16.80
N ILE A 86 -11.97 -15.41 -16.09
CA ILE A 86 -12.33 -16.75 -16.56
C ILE A 86 -13.37 -16.68 -17.67
N THR A 87 -14.45 -15.92 -17.48
CA THR A 87 -15.59 -15.90 -18.41
C THR A 87 -15.33 -15.13 -19.69
N ASP A 88 -14.52 -14.08 -19.64
CA ASP A 88 -14.32 -13.16 -20.77
C ASP A 88 -12.95 -13.27 -21.40
N VAL A 89 -11.90 -13.41 -20.59
CA VAL A 89 -10.52 -13.40 -21.10
C VAL A 89 -10.10 -14.82 -21.48
N ILE A 90 -10.13 -15.75 -20.53
CA ILE A 90 -9.67 -17.13 -20.72
C ILE A 90 -10.57 -17.86 -21.72
N ALA A 91 -11.90 -17.68 -21.64
CA ALA A 91 -12.83 -18.26 -22.61
C ALA A 91 -12.48 -17.87 -24.07
N GLN A 92 -12.13 -16.60 -24.30
CA GLN A 92 -11.72 -16.13 -25.62
C GLN A 92 -10.32 -16.62 -26.00
N LEU A 93 -9.37 -16.66 -25.05
CA LEU A 93 -8.04 -17.24 -25.32
C LEU A 93 -8.13 -18.69 -25.76
N TYR A 94 -8.97 -19.53 -25.14
CA TYR A 94 -9.14 -20.92 -25.58
C TYR A 94 -9.80 -21.03 -26.96
N ARG A 95 -10.66 -20.07 -27.34
CA ARG A 95 -11.17 -19.99 -28.72
C ARG A 95 -10.05 -19.68 -29.72
N PHE A 96 -9.03 -18.94 -29.29
CA PHE A 96 -7.92 -18.56 -30.15
C PHE A 96 -6.76 -19.57 -30.10
N SER A 97 -6.13 -19.79 -28.95
CA SER A 97 -5.00 -20.69 -28.76
C SER A 97 -5.34 -21.80 -27.76
N VAL A 98 -5.64 -22.99 -28.26
CA VAL A 98 -6.02 -24.17 -27.44
C VAL A 98 -4.80 -24.80 -26.73
N VAL A 99 -3.58 -24.42 -27.13
CA VAL A 99 -2.34 -25.05 -26.66
C VAL A 99 -1.86 -24.48 -25.31
N GLU A 100 -2.27 -23.25 -24.96
CA GLU A 100 -1.81 -22.56 -23.74
C GLU A 100 -2.77 -22.78 -22.56
N ASN A 101 -2.29 -23.37 -21.45
CA ASN A 101 -3.10 -23.63 -20.24
C ASN A 101 -3.17 -22.43 -19.30
N HIS A 102 -3.89 -21.37 -19.70
CA HIS A 102 -4.03 -20.14 -18.91
C HIS A 102 -4.92 -20.29 -17.66
N LEU A 103 -5.86 -21.24 -17.67
CA LEU A 103 -6.77 -21.47 -16.54
C LEU A 103 -6.04 -21.90 -15.27
N PHE A 104 -5.04 -22.78 -15.42
CA PHE A 104 -4.23 -23.25 -14.30
C PHE A 104 -3.50 -22.08 -13.61
N VAL A 105 -2.85 -21.22 -14.39
CA VAL A 105 -2.12 -20.06 -13.86
C VAL A 105 -3.06 -19.08 -13.15
N GLY A 106 -4.24 -18.81 -13.74
CA GLY A 106 -5.27 -17.97 -13.12
C GLY A 106 -5.71 -18.51 -11.76
N ILE A 107 -6.11 -19.78 -11.68
CA ILE A 107 -6.56 -20.42 -10.44
C ILE A 107 -5.42 -20.51 -9.42
N ALA A 108 -4.21 -20.90 -9.83
CA ALA A 108 -3.06 -20.98 -8.95
C ALA A 108 -2.72 -19.62 -8.33
N SER A 109 -2.80 -18.53 -9.12
CA SER A 109 -2.58 -17.17 -8.64
C SER A 109 -3.64 -16.72 -7.62
N LEU A 110 -4.91 -17.06 -7.84
CA LEU A 110 -6.02 -16.80 -6.90
C LEU A 110 -5.79 -17.51 -5.57
N LEU A 111 -5.48 -18.81 -5.60
CA LEU A 111 -5.27 -19.62 -4.40
C LEU A 111 -4.03 -19.17 -3.62
N CYS A 112 -2.93 -18.88 -4.33
CA CYS A 112 -1.70 -18.37 -3.75
C CYS A 112 -1.95 -17.01 -3.05
N ASN A 113 -2.63 -16.08 -3.73
CA ASN A 113 -2.94 -14.78 -3.16
C ASN A 113 -3.89 -14.88 -1.96
N GLY A 114 -4.91 -15.72 -2.04
CA GLY A 114 -5.82 -16.00 -0.93
C GLY A 114 -5.10 -16.58 0.29
N LEU A 115 -4.16 -17.52 0.09
CA LEU A 115 -3.34 -18.07 1.15
C LEU A 115 -2.44 -16.99 1.78
N CYS A 116 -1.72 -16.22 0.98
CA CYS A 116 -0.87 -15.15 1.50
C CYS A 116 -1.67 -14.07 2.25
N TYR A 117 -2.87 -13.73 1.76
CA TYR A 117 -3.78 -12.80 2.43
C TYR A 117 -4.27 -13.35 3.77
N ALA A 118 -4.66 -14.63 3.83
CA ALA A 118 -5.04 -15.28 5.07
C ALA A 118 -3.88 -15.30 6.07
N LEU A 119 -2.66 -15.63 5.62
CA LEU A 119 -1.48 -15.66 6.48
C LEU A 119 -1.19 -14.29 7.10
N VAL A 120 -1.28 -13.18 6.36
CA VAL A 120 -1.05 -11.85 6.93
C VAL A 120 -2.17 -11.41 7.88
N CYS A 121 -3.42 -11.78 7.59
CA CYS A 121 -4.57 -11.42 8.44
C CYS A 121 -4.61 -12.21 9.76
N LEU A 122 -4.20 -13.48 9.73
CA LEU A 122 -4.30 -14.40 10.87
C LEU A 122 -3.02 -14.46 11.72
N THR A 123 -1.89 -13.98 11.20
CA THR A 123 -0.63 -13.97 11.97
C THR A 123 -0.57 -12.77 12.90
N ASP A 124 -0.20 -13.01 14.16
CA ASP A 124 0.08 -11.97 15.15
C ASP A 124 1.15 -11.00 14.59
N PRO A 125 0.89 -9.68 14.54
CA PRO A 125 1.90 -8.70 14.12
C PRO A 125 3.06 -8.52 15.11
N GLY A 126 2.94 -9.07 16.32
CA GLY A 126 3.86 -8.84 17.43
C GLY A 126 3.21 -7.96 18.50
N VAL A 127 1.98 -8.27 18.89
CA VAL A 127 1.27 -7.53 19.95
C VAL A 127 2.02 -7.67 21.26
N ILE A 128 2.24 -6.53 21.92
CA ILE A 128 2.97 -6.44 23.18
C ILE A 128 1.98 -6.55 24.34
N ASN A 129 2.28 -7.45 25.26
CA ASN A 129 1.57 -7.68 26.51
C ASN A 129 2.57 -7.91 27.66
N SER A 130 2.09 -7.95 28.89
CA SER A 130 2.96 -8.08 30.07
C SER A 130 3.84 -9.34 30.06
N ARG A 131 3.44 -10.41 29.36
CA ARG A 131 4.18 -11.68 29.31
C ARG A 131 5.38 -11.62 28.35
N ASN A 132 5.24 -10.93 27.22
CA ASN A 132 6.28 -10.85 26.19
C ASN A 132 7.07 -9.54 26.21
N LEU A 133 6.61 -8.54 26.98
CA LEU A 133 7.28 -7.24 27.12
C LEU A 133 8.75 -7.35 27.51
N PRO A 134 9.16 -8.15 28.52
CA PRO A 134 10.57 -8.25 28.88
C PRO A 134 11.44 -8.78 27.74
N ALA A 135 10.90 -9.70 26.93
CA ALA A 135 11.59 -10.25 25.78
C ALA A 135 11.81 -9.16 24.72
N TYR A 136 10.73 -8.46 24.33
CA TYR A 136 10.80 -7.40 23.32
C TYR A 136 11.67 -6.22 23.74
N ALA A 137 11.69 -5.88 25.02
CA ALA A 137 12.52 -4.79 25.57
C ALA A 137 14.02 -5.04 25.40
N GLN A 138 14.45 -6.29 25.26
CA GLN A 138 15.86 -6.66 25.13
C GLN A 138 16.35 -6.78 23.67
N ILE A 139 15.44 -6.78 22.68
CA ILE A 139 15.80 -7.04 21.27
C ILE A 139 16.52 -5.84 20.64
N TYR A 140 16.05 -4.63 20.93
CA TYR A 140 16.63 -3.41 20.38
C TYR A 140 16.96 -2.41 21.50
N PRO A 141 18.17 -1.83 21.51
CA PRO A 141 18.48 -0.73 22.41
C PRO A 141 17.74 0.54 22.01
N TYR A 142 17.46 1.41 22.99
CA TYR A 142 16.98 2.76 22.72
C TYR A 142 18.10 3.60 22.11
N ASP A 143 17.81 4.27 20.99
CA ASP A 143 18.77 5.13 20.29
C ASP A 143 18.76 6.59 20.76
N GLY A 144 17.77 6.98 21.58
CA GLY A 144 17.65 8.35 22.07
C GLY A 144 17.21 9.38 21.02
N VAL A 145 17.04 8.98 19.76
CA VAL A 145 16.68 9.84 18.63
C VAL A 145 15.26 9.50 18.14
N PHE A 146 15.09 8.31 17.56
CA PHE A 146 13.80 7.76 17.16
C PHE A 146 13.10 7.10 18.33
N TYR A 147 13.80 6.26 19.10
CA TYR A 147 13.21 5.53 20.20
C TYR A 147 13.89 5.92 21.50
N LYS A 148 13.12 6.64 22.32
CA LYS A 148 13.47 7.03 23.68
C LYS A 148 12.70 6.14 24.64
N ASP A 149 13.28 5.98 25.82
CA ASP A 149 12.63 5.32 26.94
C ASP A 149 11.36 6.09 27.31
N LYS A 150 10.19 5.53 26.97
CA LYS A 150 8.88 6.14 27.23
C LYS A 150 7.83 5.08 27.52
N GLN A 151 6.86 5.46 28.33
CA GLN A 151 5.68 4.66 28.61
C GLN A 151 4.60 4.92 27.56
N CYS A 152 3.83 3.89 27.19
CA CYS A 152 2.60 4.07 26.43
C CYS A 152 1.51 4.63 27.35
N SER A 153 0.93 5.78 27.02
CA SER A 153 -0.13 6.41 27.83
C SER A 153 -1.46 5.65 27.84
N ARG A 154 -1.69 4.77 26.86
CA ARG A 154 -2.90 3.92 26.80
C ARG A 154 -2.70 2.55 27.42
N CYS A 155 -1.64 1.85 27.03
CA CYS A 155 -1.36 0.49 27.49
C CYS A 155 -0.60 0.45 28.84
N MET A 156 -0.15 1.60 29.35
CA MET A 156 0.48 1.77 30.67
C MET A 156 1.73 0.91 30.94
N HIS A 157 2.41 0.46 29.89
CA HIS A 157 3.69 -0.24 29.99
C HIS A 157 4.79 0.49 29.22
N GLN A 158 6.05 0.20 29.56
CA GLN A 158 7.20 0.73 28.83
C GLN A 158 7.16 0.25 27.37
N LEU A 159 7.43 1.15 26.43
CA LEU A 159 7.36 0.84 25.01
C LEU A 159 8.73 0.40 24.50
N PRO A 160 8.94 -0.88 24.14
CA PRO A 160 10.22 -1.34 23.61
C PRO A 160 10.66 -0.52 22.39
N ALA A 161 11.96 -0.40 22.17
CA ALA A 161 12.47 0.29 20.99
C ALA A 161 11.90 -0.35 19.70
N ARG A 162 11.71 0.48 18.68
CA ARG A 162 11.01 0.13 17.42
C ARG A 162 9.53 -0.25 17.55
N SER A 163 8.92 -0.11 18.73
CA SER A 163 7.49 -0.39 18.92
C SER A 163 6.64 0.88 18.88
N LYS A 164 5.34 0.71 18.60
CA LYS A 164 4.37 1.82 18.56
C LYS A 164 2.99 1.34 19.02
N HIS A 165 2.26 2.20 19.72
CA HIS A 165 0.83 2.04 19.94
C HIS A 165 0.06 2.39 18.65
N CYS A 166 -0.76 1.46 18.17
CA CYS A 166 -1.66 1.70 17.06
C CYS A 166 -3.04 2.08 17.60
N ALA A 167 -3.43 3.34 17.45
CA ALA A 167 -4.73 3.82 17.94
C ALA A 167 -5.94 3.10 17.31
N ARG A 168 -5.80 2.57 16.08
CA ARG A 168 -6.87 1.82 15.39
C ARG A 168 -7.08 0.42 15.93
N CYS A 169 -6.01 -0.22 16.39
CA CYS A 169 -6.09 -1.55 17.00
C CYS A 169 -6.07 -1.50 18.54
N ASP A 170 -5.93 -0.30 19.10
CA ASP A 170 -5.76 0.01 20.53
C ASP A 170 -4.74 -0.89 21.25
N GLN A 171 -3.61 -1.16 20.59
CA GLN A 171 -2.57 -2.05 21.11
C GLN A 171 -1.17 -1.62 20.68
N CYS A 172 -0.18 -1.93 21.52
CA CYS A 172 1.23 -1.77 21.19
C CYS A 172 1.72 -2.93 20.32
N VAL A 173 2.43 -2.61 19.24
CA VAL A 173 2.97 -3.59 18.28
C VAL A 173 4.48 -3.44 18.19
N PHE A 174 5.17 -4.57 18.31
CA PHE A 174 6.61 -4.69 18.18
C PHE A 174 7.08 -4.48 16.74
N ARG A 175 8.17 -3.74 16.55
CA ARG A 175 8.72 -3.35 15.24
C ARG A 175 7.61 -2.87 14.28
N PHE A 176 6.84 -1.89 14.73
CA PHE A 176 5.65 -1.41 14.03
C PHE A 176 6.01 -0.81 12.68
N ASP A 177 5.33 -1.27 11.63
CA ASP A 177 5.46 -0.74 10.27
C ASP A 177 4.31 0.21 9.93
N HIS A 178 3.10 -0.31 9.79
CA HIS A 178 1.89 0.46 9.58
C HIS A 178 0.65 -0.33 10.01
N HIS A 179 -0.51 0.33 10.00
CA HIS A 179 -1.79 -0.36 10.05
C HIS A 179 -2.34 -0.43 8.63
N CYS A 180 -2.57 -1.63 8.11
CA CYS A 180 -3.07 -1.82 6.76
C CYS A 180 -4.59 -1.98 6.80
N VAL A 181 -5.30 -1.05 6.17
CA VAL A 181 -6.77 -1.09 6.09
C VAL A 181 -7.27 -2.31 5.32
N TRP A 182 -6.55 -2.73 4.26
CA TRP A 182 -6.94 -3.85 3.41
C TRP A 182 -6.85 -5.21 4.10
N THR A 183 -5.95 -5.38 5.07
CA THR A 183 -5.84 -6.60 5.88
C THR A 183 -6.48 -6.45 7.25
N ASN A 184 -6.97 -5.25 7.60
CA ASN A 184 -7.59 -4.92 8.89
C ASN A 184 -6.72 -5.34 10.11
N CYS A 185 -5.41 -5.31 9.93
CA CYS A 185 -4.42 -5.68 10.95
C CYS A 185 -3.21 -4.74 10.91
N CYS A 186 -2.48 -4.68 12.02
CA CYS A 186 -1.17 -4.05 12.02
C CYS A 186 -0.19 -4.92 11.23
N ILE A 187 0.77 -4.28 10.57
CA ILE A 187 1.97 -4.91 10.05
C ILE A 187 3.11 -4.57 11.02
N GLY A 188 3.76 -5.60 11.54
CA GLY A 188 4.80 -5.50 12.57
C GLY A 188 5.82 -6.61 12.46
N GLY A 189 6.69 -6.73 13.47
CA GLY A 189 7.86 -7.60 13.41
C GLY A 189 7.58 -9.08 13.12
N LEU A 190 6.40 -9.60 13.48
CA LEU A 190 6.10 -11.03 13.35
C LEU A 190 5.32 -11.41 12.08
N ASN A 191 4.69 -10.45 11.41
CA ASN A 191 3.92 -10.68 10.18
C ASN A 191 4.41 -9.88 8.95
N HIS A 192 5.50 -9.10 9.08
CA HIS A 192 6.05 -8.31 7.98
C HIS A 192 6.37 -9.15 6.73
N ALA A 193 7.01 -10.32 6.89
CA ALA A 193 7.27 -11.22 5.76
C ALA A 193 5.98 -11.69 5.06
N HIS A 194 4.93 -12.04 5.82
CA HIS A 194 3.64 -12.44 5.25
C HIS A 194 3.00 -11.30 4.46
N PHE A 195 3.10 -10.06 4.94
CA PHE A 195 2.66 -8.89 4.20
C PHE A 195 3.41 -8.71 2.86
N LEU A 196 4.74 -8.93 2.84
CA LEU A 196 5.53 -8.85 1.61
C LEU A 196 5.17 -9.96 0.62
N PHE A 197 4.98 -11.20 1.08
CA PHE A 197 4.51 -12.29 0.22
C PHE A 197 3.12 -12.04 -0.33
N PHE A 198 2.20 -11.52 0.50
CA PHE A 198 0.89 -11.05 0.05
C PHE A 198 1.02 -9.99 -1.05
N LEU A 199 1.84 -8.96 -0.85
CA LEU A 199 2.02 -7.89 -1.83
C LEU A 199 2.61 -8.41 -3.15
N VAL A 200 3.60 -9.30 -3.11
CA VAL A 200 4.16 -9.95 -4.31
C VAL A 200 3.11 -10.78 -5.03
N SER A 201 2.38 -11.63 -4.31
CA SER A 201 1.33 -12.47 -4.90
C SER A 201 0.25 -11.63 -5.59
N LEU A 202 -0.12 -10.50 -4.98
CA LEU A 202 -1.09 -9.56 -5.54
C LEU A 202 -0.55 -8.91 -6.82
N VAL A 203 0.69 -8.43 -6.83
CA VAL A 203 1.35 -7.86 -8.03
C VAL A 203 1.39 -8.86 -9.16
N VAL A 204 1.83 -10.10 -8.90
CA VAL A 204 1.88 -11.17 -9.92
C VAL A 204 0.49 -11.44 -10.49
N MET A 205 -0.51 -11.54 -9.62
CA MET A 205 -1.89 -11.81 -10.01
C MET A 205 -2.47 -10.72 -10.93
N VAL A 206 -2.33 -9.44 -10.55
CA VAL A 206 -2.88 -8.32 -11.36
C VAL A 206 -2.10 -8.11 -12.66
N VAL A 207 -0.78 -8.30 -12.66
CA VAL A 207 0.05 -8.20 -13.88
C VAL A 207 -0.28 -9.33 -14.85
N ASN A 208 -0.44 -10.55 -14.36
CA ASN A 208 -0.85 -11.69 -15.18
C ASN A 208 -2.24 -11.45 -15.80
N ALA A 209 -3.21 -11.00 -15.01
CA ALA A 209 -4.55 -10.71 -15.51
C ALA A 209 -4.57 -9.55 -16.54
N ALA A 210 -3.78 -8.50 -16.33
CA ALA A 210 -3.60 -7.42 -17.32
C ALA A 210 -2.98 -7.94 -18.62
N TRP A 211 -1.90 -8.73 -18.52
CA TRP A 211 -1.23 -9.34 -19.66
C TRP A 211 -2.17 -10.23 -20.49
N LEU A 212 -2.91 -11.12 -19.85
CA LEU A 212 -3.89 -11.98 -20.53
C LEU A 212 -4.99 -11.17 -21.21
N SER A 213 -5.44 -10.07 -20.59
CA SER A 213 -6.44 -9.18 -21.19
C SER A 213 -5.92 -8.53 -22.48
N PHE A 214 -4.69 -8.00 -22.49
CA PHE A 214 -4.08 -7.48 -23.71
C PHE A 214 -3.82 -8.56 -24.77
N ARG A 215 -3.44 -9.77 -24.35
CA ARG A 215 -3.24 -10.92 -25.23
C ARG A 215 -4.51 -11.29 -26.00
N VAL A 216 -5.68 -11.26 -25.36
CA VAL A 216 -6.96 -11.47 -26.04
C VAL A 216 -7.21 -10.41 -27.10
N LEU A 217 -7.09 -9.13 -26.72
CA LEU A 217 -7.35 -8.01 -27.63
C LEU A 217 -6.42 -8.05 -28.84
N HIS A 218 -5.14 -8.33 -28.63
CA HIS A 218 -4.16 -8.50 -29.70
C HIS A 218 -4.50 -9.71 -30.59
N SER A 219 -4.80 -10.87 -30.00
CA SER A 219 -5.11 -12.08 -30.75
C SER A 219 -6.36 -11.93 -31.61
N TYR A 220 -7.40 -11.28 -31.09
CA TYR A 220 -8.60 -10.94 -31.84
C TYR A 220 -8.28 -9.99 -33.00
N THR A 221 -7.52 -8.92 -32.73
CA THR A 221 -7.13 -7.93 -33.75
C THR A 221 -6.39 -8.56 -34.93
N VAL A 222 -5.45 -9.48 -34.64
CA VAL A 222 -4.67 -10.16 -35.67
C VAL A 222 -5.52 -11.17 -36.44
N ARG A 223 -6.37 -11.94 -35.77
CA ARG A 223 -7.17 -13.00 -36.40
C ARG A 223 -8.26 -12.48 -37.32
N GLU A 224 -8.96 -11.44 -36.89
CA GLU A 224 -9.98 -10.79 -37.71
C GLU A 224 -9.36 -9.87 -38.77
N GLY A 225 -8.03 -9.76 -38.82
CA GLY A 225 -7.33 -8.91 -39.79
C GLY A 225 -7.75 -7.43 -39.67
N LEU A 226 -8.07 -6.95 -38.47
CA LEU A 226 -8.67 -5.62 -38.27
C LEU A 226 -7.81 -4.49 -38.82
N TRP A 227 -6.49 -4.65 -38.85
CA TRP A 227 -5.56 -3.70 -39.45
C TRP A 227 -5.73 -3.51 -40.96
N TYR A 228 -6.26 -4.54 -41.64
CA TYR A 228 -6.54 -4.51 -43.07
C TYR A 228 -8.01 -4.18 -43.37
N ALA A 229 -8.85 -4.06 -42.34
CA ALA A 229 -10.25 -3.71 -42.48
C ALA A 229 -10.43 -2.21 -42.76
N GLN A 230 -11.52 -1.88 -43.44
CA GLN A 230 -11.96 -0.51 -43.72
C GLN A 230 -13.34 -0.29 -43.10
N TYR A 231 -13.64 0.94 -42.71
CA TYR A 231 -14.95 1.32 -42.19
C TYR A 231 -15.59 2.40 -43.07
N VAL A 232 -16.93 2.39 -43.12
CA VAL A 232 -17.72 3.38 -43.85
C VAL A 232 -18.01 4.54 -42.91
N GLY A 233 -17.51 5.73 -43.23
CA GLY A 233 -17.78 6.97 -42.52
C GLY A 233 -19.19 7.51 -42.79
N ILE A 234 -19.57 8.57 -42.08
CA ILE A 234 -20.90 9.22 -42.20
C ILE A 234 -21.17 9.74 -43.63
N ASN A 235 -20.12 10.03 -44.40
CA ASN A 235 -20.20 10.51 -45.78
C ASN A 235 -20.05 9.39 -46.81
N ASP A 236 -20.29 8.13 -46.43
CA ASP A 236 -20.09 6.92 -47.25
C ASP A 236 -18.64 6.74 -47.78
N GLN A 237 -17.67 7.43 -47.17
CA GLN A 237 -16.26 7.29 -47.52
C GLN A 237 -15.62 6.13 -46.77
N LEU A 238 -14.81 5.35 -47.48
CA LEU A 238 -14.00 4.29 -46.90
C LEU A 238 -12.78 4.88 -46.22
N HIS A 239 -12.66 4.65 -44.92
CA HIS A 239 -11.50 5.03 -44.14
C HIS A 239 -10.72 3.80 -43.68
N PRO A 240 -9.38 3.84 -43.74
CA PRO A 240 -8.53 2.76 -43.22
C PRO A 240 -8.62 2.69 -41.70
N MET A 241 -8.41 1.51 -41.13
CA MET A 241 -8.32 1.33 -39.68
C MET A 241 -7.16 2.13 -39.09
N ASP A 242 -7.46 3.02 -38.16
CA ASP A 242 -6.48 3.73 -37.32
C ASP A 242 -6.59 3.28 -35.86
N TRP A 243 -5.62 3.67 -35.02
CA TRP A 243 -5.58 3.28 -33.61
C TRP A 243 -6.83 3.69 -32.83
N SER A 244 -7.42 4.86 -33.12
CA SER A 244 -8.59 5.34 -32.38
C SER A 244 -9.83 4.51 -32.71
N THR A 245 -10.03 4.21 -33.99
CA THR A 245 -11.12 3.35 -34.46
C THR A 245 -10.94 1.92 -33.96
N LEU A 246 -9.72 1.38 -33.97
CA LEU A 246 -9.44 0.05 -33.43
C LEU A 246 -9.80 -0.04 -31.95
N ILE A 247 -9.34 0.92 -31.13
CA ILE A 247 -9.64 0.93 -29.70
C ILE A 247 -11.15 1.05 -29.47
N GLN A 248 -11.83 1.90 -30.24
CA GLN A 248 -13.29 2.03 -30.15
C GLN A 248 -13.99 0.73 -30.53
N HIS A 249 -13.58 0.07 -31.62
CA HIS A 249 -14.13 -1.21 -32.04
C HIS A 249 -13.93 -2.29 -30.96
N LEU A 250 -12.70 -2.44 -30.45
CA LEU A 250 -12.38 -3.40 -29.39
C LEU A 250 -13.19 -3.17 -28.11
N PHE A 251 -13.43 -1.91 -27.75
CA PHE A 251 -14.26 -1.57 -26.60
C PHE A 251 -15.74 -1.90 -26.81
N MET A 252 -16.28 -1.64 -28.00
CA MET A 252 -17.67 -1.99 -28.32
C MET A 252 -17.87 -3.51 -28.37
N THR A 253 -16.88 -4.25 -28.85
CA THR A 253 -16.93 -5.71 -28.95
C THR A 253 -16.69 -6.38 -27.60
N PHE A 254 -15.70 -5.92 -26.83
CA PHE A 254 -15.30 -6.52 -25.54
C PHE A 254 -15.16 -5.47 -24.43
N PRO A 255 -16.26 -4.80 -24.02
CA PRO A 255 -16.19 -3.68 -23.07
C PRO A 255 -15.57 -4.10 -21.73
N ARG A 256 -15.94 -5.29 -21.22
CA ARG A 256 -15.42 -5.83 -19.96
C ARG A 256 -13.91 -6.11 -20.01
N VAL A 257 -13.42 -6.68 -21.11
CA VAL A 257 -11.99 -7.02 -21.28
C VAL A 257 -11.14 -5.75 -21.41
N VAL A 258 -11.60 -4.77 -22.19
CA VAL A 258 -10.89 -3.48 -22.34
C VAL A 258 -10.86 -2.72 -21.02
N SER A 259 -12.00 -2.60 -20.31
CA SER A 259 -12.04 -1.96 -18.99
C SER A 259 -11.13 -2.67 -17.99
N MET A 260 -11.14 -4.00 -17.96
CA MET A 260 -10.27 -4.79 -17.09
C MET A 260 -8.78 -4.57 -17.42
N ALA A 261 -8.39 -4.56 -18.71
CA ALA A 261 -7.03 -4.29 -19.12
C ALA A 261 -6.53 -2.91 -18.64
N VAL A 262 -7.32 -1.86 -18.84
CA VAL A 262 -6.98 -0.48 -18.42
C VAL A 262 -6.88 -0.37 -16.90
N ILE A 263 -7.89 -0.84 -16.17
CA ILE A 263 -7.95 -0.75 -14.70
C ILE A 263 -6.78 -1.54 -14.10
N LEU A 264 -6.58 -2.79 -14.52
CA LEU A 264 -5.51 -3.63 -13.99
C LEU A 264 -4.12 -3.12 -14.37
N SER A 265 -3.93 -2.46 -15.51
CA SER A 265 -2.66 -1.80 -15.83
C SER A 265 -2.34 -0.69 -14.84
N SER A 266 -3.32 0.17 -14.56
CA SER A 266 -3.16 1.26 -13.59
C SER A 266 -2.89 0.75 -12.18
N VAL A 267 -3.66 -0.25 -11.74
CA VAL A 267 -3.48 -0.90 -10.43
C VAL A 267 -2.12 -1.58 -10.35
N SER A 268 -1.67 -2.27 -11.40
CA SER A 268 -0.35 -2.92 -11.46
C SER A 268 0.78 -1.90 -11.28
N THR A 269 0.72 -0.74 -11.93
CA THR A 269 1.73 0.32 -11.77
C THR A 269 1.76 0.83 -10.32
N VAL A 270 0.61 1.13 -9.73
CA VAL A 270 0.53 1.62 -8.33
C VAL A 270 1.11 0.59 -7.36
N LEU A 271 0.71 -0.68 -7.51
CA LEU A 271 1.17 -1.77 -6.64
C LEU A 271 2.66 -2.07 -6.82
N LEU A 272 3.19 -2.00 -8.05
CA LEU A 272 4.62 -2.19 -8.31
C LEU A 272 5.45 -1.07 -7.65
N VAL A 273 5.01 0.18 -7.74
CA VAL A 273 5.68 1.30 -7.06
C VAL A 273 5.65 1.10 -5.54
N TYR A 274 4.52 0.66 -4.99
CA TYR A 274 4.38 0.37 -3.57
C TYR A 274 5.26 -0.81 -3.12
N PHE A 275 5.32 -1.89 -3.91
CA PHE A 275 6.19 -3.03 -3.67
C PHE A 275 7.67 -2.63 -3.68
N VAL A 276 8.12 -1.91 -4.72
CA VAL A 276 9.49 -1.42 -4.81
C VAL A 276 9.83 -0.49 -3.64
N HIS A 277 8.89 0.32 -3.17
CA HIS A 277 9.06 1.13 -1.97
C HIS A 277 9.33 0.26 -0.73
N HIS A 278 8.50 -0.75 -0.48
CA HIS A 278 8.68 -1.69 0.62
C HIS A 278 9.98 -2.48 0.54
N VAL A 279 10.39 -2.93 -0.65
CA VAL A 279 11.70 -3.56 -0.87
C VAL A 279 12.82 -2.61 -0.44
N ARG A 280 12.78 -1.33 -0.84
CA ARG A 280 13.80 -0.36 -0.40
C ARG A 280 13.82 -0.15 1.11
N LEU A 281 12.67 -0.18 1.78
CA LEU A 281 12.57 -0.09 3.24
C LEU A 281 13.24 -1.29 3.92
N VAL A 282 12.92 -2.51 3.46
CA VAL A 282 13.55 -3.75 3.93
C VAL A 282 15.05 -3.70 3.72
N LEU A 283 15.52 -3.32 2.54
CA LEU A 283 16.95 -3.21 2.21
C LEU A 283 17.71 -2.20 3.07
N ARG A 284 17.02 -1.25 3.70
CA ARG A 284 17.58 -0.24 4.62
C ARG A 284 17.29 -0.57 6.09
N ASN A 285 16.66 -1.71 6.37
CA ASN A 285 16.13 -2.11 7.68
C ASN A 285 15.32 -0.99 8.36
N GLN A 286 14.48 -0.33 7.58
CA GLN A 286 13.63 0.75 8.04
C GLN A 286 12.17 0.33 7.94
N THR A 287 11.35 0.66 8.93
CA THR A 287 9.89 0.48 8.83
C THR A 287 9.24 1.69 8.13
N ALA A 288 8.04 1.53 7.58
CA ALA A 288 7.29 2.64 6.98
C ALA A 288 7.07 3.78 7.99
N TYR A 289 6.75 3.45 9.24
CA TYR A 289 6.66 4.42 10.32
C TYR A 289 7.97 5.18 10.57
N GLU A 290 9.11 4.48 10.55
CA GLU A 290 10.43 5.11 10.69
C GLU A 290 10.74 6.01 9.49
N TYR A 291 10.38 5.61 8.28
CA TYR A 291 10.54 6.41 7.07
C TYR A 291 9.80 7.74 7.14
N ASP A 292 8.51 7.70 7.49
CA ASP A 292 7.69 8.90 7.63
C ASP A 292 8.18 9.80 8.75
N ARG A 293 8.58 9.21 9.87
CA ARG A 293 9.12 9.95 11.01
C ARG A 293 10.45 10.62 10.69
N SER A 294 11.35 9.94 9.97
CA SER A 294 12.61 10.53 9.48
C SER A 294 12.33 11.74 8.60
N ARG A 295 11.40 11.62 7.63
CA ARG A 295 11.02 12.74 6.76
C ARG A 295 10.48 13.94 7.55
N ALA A 296 9.62 13.69 8.53
CA ALA A 296 9.07 14.75 9.38
C ALA A 296 10.17 15.47 10.18
N LEU A 297 11.12 14.72 10.77
CA LEU A 297 12.24 15.29 11.51
C LEU A 297 13.15 16.12 10.60
N THR A 298 13.45 15.65 9.39
CA THR A 298 14.25 16.40 8.40
C THR A 298 13.55 17.68 7.97
N ALA A 299 12.23 17.66 7.76
CA ALA A 299 11.46 18.85 7.41
C ALA A 299 11.49 19.92 8.52
N VAL A 300 11.33 19.51 9.79
CA VAL A 300 11.46 20.40 10.95
C VAL A 300 12.87 20.98 11.05
N HIS A 301 13.91 20.16 10.84
CA HIS A 301 15.29 20.62 10.86
C HIS A 301 15.57 21.67 9.79
N HIS A 302 15.11 21.48 8.55
CA HIS A 302 15.25 22.49 7.48
C HIS A 302 14.49 23.78 7.78
N HIS A 303 13.31 23.70 8.40
CA HIS A 303 12.56 24.88 8.85
C HIS A 303 13.29 25.62 9.98
N MET A 304 13.90 24.87 10.91
CA MET A 304 14.69 25.46 12.00
C MET A 304 15.99 26.09 11.48
N THR A 305 16.72 25.47 10.56
CA THR A 305 17.96 26.05 10.01
C THR A 305 17.70 27.26 9.14
N SER A 306 16.62 27.28 8.36
CA SER A 306 16.20 28.47 7.60
C SER A 306 15.71 29.62 8.50
N SER A 307 15.06 29.33 9.63
CA SER A 307 14.67 30.36 10.61
C SER A 307 15.83 30.83 11.50
N LEU A 308 16.82 29.99 11.78
CA LEU A 308 18.06 30.38 12.46
C LEU A 308 18.91 31.34 11.61
N ALA A 309 18.81 31.26 10.28
CA ALA A 309 19.39 32.27 9.38
C ALA A 309 18.71 33.65 9.47
N SER A 310 17.55 33.75 10.15
CA SER A 310 16.80 35.00 10.36
C SER A 310 16.93 35.62 11.77
N GLY A 311 17.90 35.18 12.58
CA GLY A 311 18.33 35.91 13.78
C GLY A 311 17.58 35.63 15.10
N TYR A 312 16.81 34.54 15.22
CA TYR A 312 16.12 34.19 16.48
C TYR A 312 17.01 33.36 17.45
N PRO A 313 16.79 33.44 18.79
CA PRO A 313 17.67 32.83 19.77
C PRO A 313 17.63 31.30 19.79
N ARG A 314 18.80 30.70 20.09
CA ARG A 314 19.03 29.24 20.13
C ARG A 314 18.07 28.52 21.09
N LEU A 315 17.28 27.58 20.58
CA LEU A 315 16.69 26.51 21.40
C LEU A 315 17.82 25.59 21.92
N LYS A 316 17.81 25.30 23.22
CA LYS A 316 18.86 24.56 23.96
C LYS A 316 19.07 23.08 23.56
N ASN A 317 18.43 22.60 22.49
CA ASN A 317 18.68 21.23 22.02
C ASN A 317 18.46 21.10 20.50
N PRO A 318 19.35 21.66 19.66
CA PRO A 318 19.30 21.40 18.23
C PRO A 318 19.56 19.92 18.00
N TYR A 319 18.63 19.25 17.30
CA TYR A 319 18.77 17.88 16.82
C TYR A 319 20.18 17.71 16.20
N LYS A 320 21.07 16.98 16.88
CA LYS A 320 22.41 16.70 16.35
C LYS A 320 22.23 15.85 15.10
N PRO A 321 22.68 16.29 13.91
CA PRO A 321 22.83 15.39 12.77
C PRO A 321 23.80 14.28 13.21
N VAL A 322 23.44 13.03 12.90
CA VAL A 322 24.25 11.86 13.29
C VAL A 322 25.66 12.01 12.72
N PRO A 323 26.73 11.92 13.55
CA PRO A 323 28.10 11.93 13.05
C PRO A 323 28.34 10.64 12.26
N GLY A 324 28.77 10.73 11.00
CA GLY A 324 29.26 9.57 10.24
C GLY A 324 28.57 9.24 8.90
N GLY A 325 27.82 10.15 8.29
CA GLY A 325 27.48 10.07 6.85
C GLY A 325 26.57 8.91 6.39
N SER A 326 26.18 7.96 7.25
CA SER A 326 25.22 6.93 6.90
C SER A 326 23.80 7.41 7.18
N THR A 327 23.01 7.54 6.11
CA THR A 327 21.62 8.01 6.13
C THR A 327 20.62 7.00 6.70
N TRP A 328 21.08 5.87 7.25
CA TRP A 328 20.26 4.69 7.59
C TRP A 328 20.62 4.10 8.96
N PHE A 329 19.95 4.55 10.03
CA PHE A 329 20.30 4.26 11.43
C PHE A 329 20.32 2.76 11.79
N TYR A 330 19.41 1.95 11.25
CA TYR A 330 19.30 0.51 11.58
C TYR A 330 19.87 -0.42 10.51
N ASN A 331 20.50 0.12 9.46
CA ASN A 331 21.04 -0.68 8.36
C ASN A 331 22.24 -1.52 8.83
N ARG A 332 22.17 -2.84 8.65
CA ARG A 332 23.23 -3.80 9.03
C ARG A 332 23.85 -4.52 7.83
N GLY A 333 23.56 -4.06 6.60
CA GLY A 333 23.95 -4.72 5.36
C GLY A 333 22.86 -5.62 4.77
N LEU A 334 22.97 -5.93 3.49
CA LEU A 334 21.92 -6.57 2.69
C LEU A 334 21.35 -7.83 3.34
N TRP A 335 22.23 -8.80 3.65
CA TRP A 335 21.81 -10.10 4.17
C TRP A 335 21.23 -10.01 5.58
N ALA A 336 21.84 -9.22 6.47
CA ALA A 336 21.34 -9.00 7.81
C ALA A 336 19.95 -8.34 7.79
N ASN A 337 19.73 -7.39 6.89
CA ASN A 337 18.45 -6.70 6.75
C ASN A 337 17.34 -7.62 6.21
N LEU A 338 17.66 -8.48 5.23
CA LEU A 338 16.73 -9.49 4.73
C LEU A 338 16.40 -10.52 5.81
N TYR A 339 17.42 -11.00 6.51
CA TYR A 339 17.25 -11.99 7.57
C TYR A 339 16.48 -11.44 8.78
N GLU A 340 16.57 -10.13 9.06
CA GLU A 340 15.73 -9.45 10.05
C GLU A 340 14.22 -9.52 9.73
N VAL A 341 13.84 -9.66 8.46
CA VAL A 341 12.43 -9.72 8.02
C VAL A 341 11.97 -11.14 7.75
N PHE A 342 12.79 -11.92 7.04
CA PHE A 342 12.45 -13.26 6.57
C PHE A 342 13.00 -14.38 7.45
N GLY A 343 13.97 -14.09 8.32
CA GLY A 343 14.55 -15.05 9.24
C GLY A 343 13.62 -15.37 10.41
N ASN A 344 13.88 -16.51 11.05
CA ASN A 344 13.13 -16.97 12.22
C ASN A 344 13.75 -16.51 13.55
N GLU A 345 14.84 -15.74 13.53
CA GLU A 345 15.61 -15.43 14.74
C GLU A 345 14.81 -14.69 15.80
N THR A 346 14.01 -13.70 15.42
CA THR A 346 13.11 -13.01 16.35
C THR A 346 12.08 -13.97 16.95
N LYS A 347 11.53 -14.89 16.14
CA LYS A 347 10.56 -15.91 16.60
C LYS A 347 11.23 -16.93 17.53
N ASN A 348 12.46 -17.34 17.22
CA ASN A 348 13.25 -18.28 18.01
C ASN A 348 13.71 -17.65 19.33
N SER A 349 14.21 -16.41 19.30
CA SER A 349 14.59 -15.65 20.50
C SER A 349 13.40 -15.47 21.46
N LEU A 350 12.21 -15.15 20.94
CA LEU A 350 11.00 -15.09 21.75
C LEU A 350 10.57 -16.44 22.32
N ARG A 351 10.72 -17.53 21.54
CA ARG A 351 10.43 -18.90 22.00
C ARG A 351 11.41 -19.33 23.10
N ASP A 352 12.70 -19.07 22.93
CA ASP A 352 13.73 -19.41 23.90
C ASP A 352 13.61 -18.56 25.17
N PHE A 353 13.30 -17.27 25.04
CA PHE A 353 12.99 -16.43 26.19
C PHE A 353 11.76 -16.93 26.94
N ARG A 354 10.68 -17.31 26.23
CA ARG A 354 9.49 -17.90 26.86
C ARG A 354 9.81 -19.20 27.61
N ARG A 355 10.75 -20.02 27.13
CA ARG A 355 11.23 -21.22 27.84
C ARG A 355 12.04 -20.88 29.10
N ARG A 356 12.73 -19.74 29.11
CA ARG A 356 13.55 -19.27 30.23
C ARG A 356 12.77 -18.46 31.27
N LEU A 357 11.57 -17.98 30.92
CA LEU A 357 10.67 -17.37 31.90
C LEU A 357 10.29 -18.43 32.94
N PRO A 358 10.52 -18.19 34.24
CA PRO A 358 10.06 -19.10 35.27
C PRO A 358 8.54 -19.27 35.15
N VAL A 359 8.05 -20.51 35.30
CA VAL A 359 6.65 -20.92 35.11
C VAL A 359 5.64 -20.19 36.03
N GLN A 360 6.09 -19.28 36.89
CA GLN A 360 5.24 -18.61 37.86
C GLN A 360 5.39 -17.10 37.81
N MET A 361 4.45 -16.42 37.15
CA MET A 361 3.84 -15.19 37.66
C MET A 361 2.40 -15.12 37.14
N GLU A 362 1.50 -15.80 37.84
CA GLU A 362 0.12 -15.31 37.94
C GLU A 362 0.18 -13.94 38.59
N PHE A 363 0.15 -12.87 37.78
CA PHE A 363 -0.25 -11.58 38.30
C PHE A 363 -1.72 -11.70 38.67
N LYS A 364 -2.01 -11.99 39.95
CA LYS A 364 -3.31 -11.72 40.55
C LYS A 364 -3.53 -10.21 40.42
N THR A 365 -4.38 -9.83 39.48
CA THR A 365 -5.03 -8.53 39.46
C THR A 365 -5.80 -8.40 40.78
N ARG A 366 -5.38 -7.46 41.64
CA ARG A 366 -6.22 -6.98 42.74
C ARG A 366 -7.26 -6.01 42.21
#